data_AF-A0AAV1PT93-F1
#
_entry.id   AF-A0AAV1PT93-F1
#
_cell.length_a   1.000
_cell.length_b   1.000
_cell.length_c   1.000
_cell.angle_alpha   90.00
_cell.angle_beta   90.00
_cell.angle_gamma   90.00
#
_symmetry.space_group_name_H-M   'P 1'
#
loop_
_entity.id
_entity.type
_entity.pdbx_description
1 polymer ?
#
loop_
_entity_poly.entity_id
_entity_poly.type
_entity_poly.pdbx_seq_one_letter_code
_entity_poly.pdbx_strand_id
1 'polypeptide(L)'
;MEEWRQCGRWLIDCKVLPPNHRVVWPSAAVFDLAQALRDGVLLCQMLHNLSPGSVDLKEINFRPQMSQFLCLKNIRTFLKVCHDKFGLRNSELFDPFDLFDVRDFGKVISALSRISHHSIAQIKGIRPFPSEDTALNEDDVYRSLEELADEHDLGEDDIYDCVPCEDDGDDIYEDIIKVEVRQPMKMGMTEDDKRNCCLVEIQETEAKYYKTLEDIEKNYMIPLKHVLSPQDMEAIFVNLEDVIKVHFALLRAIDLNMVSGGSGLGKIFLDFKERLLIYGQYCSHMENAQKTLDELIATREDIRIKVEECTMKVQEGKFKLQDLLVVPMQRVLKYHLLLKELLTRSTDRPERQQLKEALEAMQDLAMYINEVKRDNETLKKISEFQSSIENLQVKLEEYGRPKIDGELKVCSIVNRTKQDRYIFLFDKVVIVCKRKGYSYELREIIELQMYKMSDDPMNNRDMKK
;
A
#
# COMPACT_ATOMS: atom_id res chain seq x y z
N MET A 1 -12.01 -34.21 -5.37
CA MET A 1 -11.28 -32.97 -5.70
C MET A 1 -10.29 -32.74 -4.60
N GLU A 2 -9.03 -32.40 -4.91
CA GLU A 2 -8.01 -32.24 -3.87
C GLU A 2 -8.45 -31.21 -2.82
N GLU A 3 -8.16 -31.45 -1.54
CA GLU A 3 -8.60 -30.61 -0.43
C GLU A 3 -8.08 -29.17 -0.58
N TRP A 4 -6.82 -29.00 -0.98
CA TRP A 4 -6.23 -27.68 -1.23
C TRP A 4 -6.95 -26.91 -2.35
N ARG A 5 -7.46 -27.58 -3.38
CA ARG A 5 -8.25 -26.93 -4.45
C ARG A 5 -9.61 -26.47 -3.94
N GLN A 6 -10.20 -27.22 -3.02
CA GLN A 6 -11.44 -26.81 -2.36
C GLN A 6 -11.19 -25.60 -1.46
N CYS A 7 -10.07 -25.59 -0.73
CA CYS A 7 -9.62 -24.42 0.04
C CYS A 7 -9.46 -23.17 -0.86
N GLY A 8 -8.79 -23.30 -2.01
CA GLY A 8 -8.62 -22.20 -2.96
C GLY A 8 -9.95 -21.61 -3.45
N ARG A 9 -10.95 -22.45 -3.72
CA ARG A 9 -12.30 -22.01 -4.07
C ARG A 9 -13.04 -21.36 -2.90
N TRP A 10 -12.91 -21.93 -1.71
CA TRP A 10 -13.52 -21.37 -0.51
C TRP A 10 -12.99 -19.96 -0.22
N LEU A 11 -11.70 -19.70 -0.44
CA LEU A 11 -11.10 -18.36 -0.32
C LEU A 11 -11.65 -17.35 -1.35
N ILE A 12 -11.99 -17.80 -2.56
CA ILE A 12 -12.71 -16.98 -3.55
C ILE A 12 -14.12 -16.65 -3.05
N ASP A 13 -14.84 -17.63 -2.49
CA ASP A 13 -16.17 -17.42 -1.92
C ASP A 13 -16.13 -16.46 -0.72
N CYS A 14 -15.04 -16.47 0.06
CA CYS A 14 -14.75 -15.50 1.12
C CYS A 14 -14.36 -14.10 0.62
N LYS A 15 -14.30 -13.88 -0.71
CA LYS A 15 -13.93 -12.60 -1.34
C LYS A 15 -12.50 -12.15 -1.01
N VAL A 16 -11.58 -13.10 -0.91
CA VAL A 16 -10.17 -12.86 -0.63
C VAL A 16 -9.30 -13.05 -1.87
N LEU A 17 -9.70 -13.97 -2.76
CA LEU A 17 -9.04 -14.20 -4.04
C LEU A 17 -9.99 -13.86 -5.20
N PRO A 18 -9.49 -13.34 -6.34
CA PRO A 18 -10.31 -13.09 -7.50
C PRO A 18 -10.83 -14.40 -8.11
N PRO A 19 -12.03 -14.39 -8.74
CA PRO A 19 -12.61 -15.60 -9.34
C PRO A 19 -11.73 -16.32 -10.38
N ASN A 20 -10.84 -15.57 -11.04
CA ASN A 20 -9.94 -16.09 -12.07
C ASN A 20 -8.50 -16.30 -11.58
N HIS A 21 -8.26 -16.29 -10.26
CA HIS A 21 -6.91 -16.45 -9.70
C HIS A 21 -6.24 -17.76 -10.16
N ARG A 22 -4.91 -17.74 -10.31
CA ARG A 22 -4.13 -18.90 -10.80
C ARG A 22 -4.37 -20.18 -9.98
N VAL A 23 -4.64 -20.07 -8.69
CA VAL A 23 -4.87 -21.22 -7.79
C VAL A 23 -6.06 -22.09 -8.17
N VAL A 24 -7.01 -21.57 -8.97
CA VAL A 24 -8.15 -22.36 -9.47
C VAL A 24 -7.97 -22.86 -10.90
N TRP A 25 -6.84 -22.55 -11.55
CA TRP A 25 -6.56 -23.03 -12.90
C TRP A 25 -6.33 -24.55 -12.91
N PRO A 26 -6.65 -25.25 -14.02
CA PRO A 26 -6.41 -26.70 -14.13
C PRO A 26 -4.93 -27.09 -13.95
N SER A 27 -4.01 -26.20 -14.35
CA SER A 27 -2.56 -26.38 -14.23
C SER A 27 -1.98 -26.02 -12.87
N ALA A 28 -2.79 -25.49 -11.96
CA ALA A 28 -2.32 -25.03 -10.65
C ALA A 28 -1.77 -26.20 -9.82
N ALA A 29 -0.72 -25.94 -9.07
CA ALA A 29 -0.15 -26.80 -8.06
C ALA A 29 -0.48 -26.28 -6.65
N VAL A 30 -0.36 -27.14 -5.64
CA VAL A 30 -0.56 -26.74 -4.24
C VAL A 30 0.38 -25.60 -3.81
N PHE A 31 1.57 -25.53 -4.42
CA PHE A 31 2.53 -24.46 -4.18
C PHE A 31 1.99 -23.08 -4.56
N ASP A 32 1.15 -22.96 -5.61
CA ASP A 32 0.52 -21.68 -5.97
C ASP A 32 -0.38 -21.15 -4.84
N LEU A 33 -1.08 -22.06 -4.15
CA LEU A 33 -1.89 -21.71 -2.99
C LEU A 33 -1.03 -21.40 -1.77
N ALA A 34 0.02 -22.17 -1.52
CA ALA A 34 0.96 -21.90 -0.44
C ALA A 34 1.60 -20.53 -0.59
N GLN A 35 2.10 -20.20 -1.80
CA GLN A 35 2.68 -18.91 -2.14
C GLN A 35 1.69 -17.77 -1.92
N ALA A 36 0.43 -17.94 -2.35
CA ALA A 36 -0.62 -16.93 -2.16
C ALA A 36 -0.93 -16.62 -0.68
N LEU A 37 -0.79 -17.60 0.22
CA LEU A 37 -1.09 -17.44 1.65
C LEU A 37 0.15 -17.14 2.50
N ARG A 38 1.35 -17.29 1.93
CA ARG A 38 2.65 -17.37 2.63
C ARG A 38 2.95 -16.15 3.51
N ASP A 39 2.41 -14.99 3.17
CA ASP A 39 2.68 -13.73 3.84
C ASP A 39 1.65 -13.37 4.93
N GLY A 40 0.61 -14.19 5.07
CA GLY A 40 -0.48 -14.02 6.03
C GLY A 40 -1.49 -12.91 5.73
N VAL A 41 -1.33 -12.10 4.68
CA VAL A 41 -2.23 -10.96 4.41
C VAL A 41 -3.63 -11.45 4.05
N LEU A 42 -3.72 -12.37 3.10
CA LEU A 42 -4.99 -12.95 2.66
C LEU A 42 -5.70 -13.68 3.81
N LEU A 43 -4.95 -14.31 4.71
CA LEU A 43 -5.49 -14.98 5.89
C LEU A 43 -6.14 -13.99 6.87
N CYS A 44 -5.48 -12.86 7.14
CA CYS A 44 -6.04 -11.80 7.96
C CYS A 44 -7.27 -11.16 7.30
N GLN A 45 -7.24 -10.90 5.99
CA GLN A 45 -8.37 -10.36 5.25
C GLN A 45 -9.57 -11.32 5.27
N MET A 46 -9.33 -12.63 5.15
CA MET A 46 -10.37 -13.65 5.24
C MET A 46 -11.12 -13.58 6.57
N LEU A 47 -10.41 -13.51 7.69
CA LEU A 47 -11.04 -13.39 9.01
C LEU A 47 -11.85 -12.10 9.14
N HIS A 48 -11.33 -10.99 8.62
CA HIS A 48 -12.06 -9.72 8.57
C HIS A 48 -13.36 -9.82 7.75
N ASN A 49 -13.33 -10.43 6.56
CA ASN A 49 -14.51 -10.61 5.71
C ASN A 49 -15.58 -11.52 6.37
N LEU A 50 -15.13 -12.57 7.06
CA LEU A 50 -16.01 -13.48 7.80
C LEU A 50 -16.64 -12.80 9.03
N SER A 51 -15.83 -12.06 9.79
CA SER A 51 -16.25 -11.33 10.99
C SER A 51 -15.61 -9.93 11.01
N PRO A 52 -16.32 -8.90 10.54
CA PRO A 52 -15.80 -7.53 10.55
C PRO A 52 -15.40 -7.08 11.96
N GLY A 53 -14.21 -6.49 12.09
CA GLY A 53 -13.63 -6.08 13.37
C GLY A 53 -12.95 -7.21 14.17
N SER A 54 -12.86 -8.43 13.63
CA SER A 54 -12.09 -9.53 14.25
C SER A 54 -10.58 -9.34 14.13
N VAL A 55 -10.13 -8.74 13.03
CA VAL A 55 -8.76 -8.32 12.77
C VAL A 55 -8.75 -6.80 12.61
N ASP A 56 -7.86 -6.13 13.33
CA ASP A 56 -7.56 -4.73 13.05
C ASP A 56 -6.63 -4.67 11.83
N LEU A 57 -7.20 -4.35 10.67
CA LEU A 57 -6.47 -4.24 9.42
C LEU A 57 -5.36 -3.18 9.49
N LYS A 58 -5.41 -2.25 10.46
CA LYS A 58 -4.36 -1.24 10.70
C LYS A 58 -3.06 -1.85 11.20
N GLU A 59 -3.09 -3.04 11.80
CA GLU A 59 -1.89 -3.73 12.31
C GLU A 59 -1.27 -4.69 11.26
N ILE A 60 -1.94 -4.88 10.13
CA ILE A 60 -1.53 -5.80 9.06
C ILE A 60 -0.62 -5.09 8.08
N ASN A 61 0.50 -5.73 7.75
CA ASN A 61 1.39 -5.27 6.71
C ASN A 61 0.93 -5.85 5.37
N PHE A 62 0.19 -5.07 4.58
CA PHE A 62 -0.37 -5.50 3.29
C PHE A 62 0.66 -5.74 2.19
N ARG A 63 1.85 -5.13 2.30
CA ARG A 63 2.98 -5.33 1.38
C ARG A 63 4.22 -5.71 2.16
N PRO A 64 4.26 -6.93 2.73
CA PRO A 64 5.38 -7.35 3.55
C PRO A 64 6.65 -7.57 2.72
N GLN A 65 6.55 -7.68 1.38
CA GLN A 65 7.68 -7.88 0.45
C GLN A 65 8.54 -9.09 0.85
N MET A 66 7.89 -10.16 1.30
CA MET A 66 8.52 -11.37 1.82
C MET A 66 9.53 -11.16 2.97
N SER A 67 9.47 -10.02 3.65
CA SER A 67 10.15 -9.82 4.93
C SER A 67 9.67 -10.88 5.93
N GLN A 68 10.56 -11.77 6.37
CA GLN A 68 10.21 -12.84 7.30
C GLN A 68 9.56 -12.28 8.57
N PHE A 69 10.06 -11.15 9.07
CA PHE A 69 9.51 -10.48 10.24
C PHE A 69 8.05 -10.07 10.03
N LEU A 70 7.74 -9.39 8.91
CA LEU A 70 6.39 -8.85 8.65
C LEU A 70 5.41 -9.97 8.30
N CYS A 71 5.82 -10.94 7.49
CA CYS A 71 5.00 -12.10 7.17
C CYS A 71 4.64 -12.88 8.43
N LEU A 72 5.63 -13.19 9.28
CA LEU A 72 5.37 -13.89 10.55
C LEU A 72 4.50 -13.06 11.50
N LYS A 73 4.61 -11.73 11.52
CA LYS A 73 3.72 -10.85 12.29
C LYS A 73 2.27 -11.02 11.83
N ASN A 74 1.99 -10.94 10.52
CA ASN A 74 0.66 -11.14 9.96
C ASN A 74 0.11 -12.54 10.30
N ILE A 75 0.89 -13.60 10.08
CA ILE A 75 0.50 -14.99 10.37
C ILE A 75 0.16 -15.17 11.86
N ARG A 76 0.97 -14.59 12.76
CA ARG A 76 0.69 -14.63 14.21
C ARG A 76 -0.58 -13.89 14.58
N THR A 77 -0.86 -12.75 13.94
CA THR A 77 -2.13 -12.02 14.12
C THR A 77 -3.31 -12.89 13.70
N PHE A 78 -3.22 -13.55 12.53
CA PHE A 78 -4.23 -14.52 12.10
C PHE A 78 -4.46 -15.62 13.14
N LEU A 79 -3.39 -16.31 13.58
CA LEU A 79 -3.49 -17.41 14.55
C LEU A 79 -4.10 -16.96 15.88
N LYS A 80 -3.72 -15.77 16.35
CA LYS A 80 -4.28 -15.17 17.57
C LYS A 80 -5.79 -14.95 17.44
N VAL A 81 -6.26 -14.42 16.31
CA VAL A 81 -7.70 -14.20 16.08
C VAL A 81 -8.44 -15.53 15.93
N CYS A 82 -7.84 -16.53 15.29
CA CYS A 82 -8.40 -17.88 15.23
C CYS A 82 -8.63 -18.49 16.62
N HIS A 83 -7.67 -18.31 17.52
CA HIS A 83 -7.81 -18.71 18.92
C HIS A 83 -8.89 -17.90 19.65
N ASP A 84 -8.77 -16.56 19.64
CA ASP A 84 -9.54 -15.68 20.49
C ASP A 84 -10.99 -15.47 20.04
N LYS A 85 -11.26 -15.52 18.72
CA LYS A 85 -12.58 -15.24 18.13
C LYS A 85 -13.26 -16.48 17.53
N PHE A 86 -12.48 -17.38 16.94
CA PHE A 86 -13.00 -18.60 16.32
C PHE A 86 -12.86 -19.84 17.22
N GLY A 87 -12.24 -19.69 18.40
CA GLY A 87 -12.21 -20.73 19.44
C GLY A 87 -11.37 -21.95 19.08
N LEU A 88 -10.45 -21.85 18.12
CA LEU A 88 -9.54 -22.93 17.78
C LEU A 88 -8.57 -23.18 18.95
N ARG A 89 -8.38 -24.46 19.31
CA ARG A 89 -7.40 -24.86 20.34
C ARG A 89 -5.99 -24.76 19.80
N ASN A 90 -4.99 -24.58 20.68
CA ASN A 90 -3.58 -24.57 20.27
C ASN A 90 -3.13 -25.84 19.52
N SER A 91 -3.77 -26.99 19.77
CA SER A 91 -3.50 -28.25 19.03
C SER A 91 -4.05 -28.27 17.60
N GLU A 92 -4.94 -27.34 17.27
CA GLU A 92 -5.63 -27.22 15.98
C GLU A 92 -5.04 -26.09 15.13
N LEU A 93 -4.15 -25.29 15.71
CA LEU A 93 -3.41 -24.22 15.04
C LEU A 93 -2.07 -24.77 14.52
N PHE A 94 -1.64 -24.23 13.39
CA PHE A 94 -0.31 -24.47 12.85
C PHE A 94 0.72 -23.53 13.49
N ASP A 95 1.98 -23.92 13.47
CA ASP A 95 3.08 -23.02 13.86
C ASP A 95 3.32 -22.02 12.71
N PRO A 96 3.62 -20.73 12.97
CA PRO A 96 3.84 -19.75 11.91
C PRO A 96 4.81 -20.19 10.79
N PHE A 97 5.81 -21.01 11.12
CA PHE A 97 6.78 -21.55 10.15
C PHE A 97 6.22 -22.67 9.28
N ASP A 98 5.15 -23.35 9.70
CA ASP A 98 4.45 -24.36 8.89
C ASP A 98 3.88 -23.76 7.59
N LEU A 99 3.57 -22.44 7.62
CA LEU A 99 3.13 -21.68 6.46
C LEU A 99 4.27 -20.89 5.81
N PHE A 100 5.04 -20.12 6.58
CA PHE A 100 6.05 -19.21 6.00
C PHE A 100 7.19 -19.98 5.30
N ASP A 101 7.70 -21.04 5.92
CA ASP A 101 8.71 -21.94 5.32
C ASP A 101 8.04 -23.15 4.63
N VAL A 102 6.70 -23.20 4.63
CA VAL A 102 5.89 -24.27 4.04
C VAL A 102 6.25 -25.67 4.60
N ARG A 103 6.67 -25.75 5.87
CA ARG A 103 7.11 -27.01 6.52
C ARG A 103 6.00 -28.04 6.68
N ASP A 104 4.76 -27.57 6.89
CA ASP A 104 3.60 -28.43 7.11
C ASP A 104 2.33 -27.72 6.63
N PHE A 105 2.22 -27.56 5.31
CA PHE A 105 1.07 -26.91 4.70
C PHE A 105 -0.24 -27.67 4.93
N GLY A 106 -0.17 -28.99 5.19
CA GLY A 106 -1.34 -29.80 5.55
C GLY A 106 -2.03 -29.29 6.82
N LYS A 107 -1.27 -28.91 7.85
CA LYS A 107 -1.84 -28.27 9.06
C LYS A 107 -2.52 -26.93 8.75
N VAL A 108 -1.98 -26.14 7.83
CA VAL A 108 -2.57 -24.86 7.40
C VAL A 108 -3.94 -25.10 6.78
N ILE A 109 -4.03 -26.04 5.83
CA ILE A 109 -5.30 -26.43 5.20
C ILE A 109 -6.28 -26.98 6.26
N SER A 110 -5.81 -27.79 7.20
CA SER A 110 -6.62 -28.33 8.29
C SER A 110 -7.19 -27.25 9.22
N ALA A 111 -6.43 -26.18 9.49
CA ALA A 111 -6.92 -25.04 10.26
C ALA A 111 -7.99 -24.25 9.49
N LEU A 112 -7.76 -23.99 8.19
CA LEU A 112 -8.73 -23.30 7.33
C LEU A 112 -10.02 -24.11 7.15
N SER A 113 -9.92 -25.43 7.02
CA SER A 113 -11.05 -26.36 6.97
C SER A 113 -11.93 -26.23 8.22
N ARG A 114 -11.33 -26.16 9.42
CA ARG A 114 -12.06 -25.92 10.68
C ARG A 114 -12.75 -24.56 10.71
N ILE A 115 -12.10 -23.51 10.22
CA ILE A 115 -12.70 -22.17 10.13
C ILE A 115 -13.90 -22.18 9.16
N SER A 116 -13.79 -22.90 8.04
CA SER A 116 -14.90 -23.03 7.09
C SER A 116 -16.14 -23.67 7.70
N HIS A 117 -15.95 -24.63 8.62
CA HIS A 117 -17.01 -25.29 9.36
C HIS A 117 -17.51 -24.50 10.58
N HIS A 118 -16.85 -23.40 10.95
CA HIS A 118 -17.25 -22.58 12.08
C HIS A 118 -18.58 -21.88 11.78
N SER A 119 -19.42 -21.71 12.81
CA SER A 119 -20.77 -21.14 12.69
C SER A 119 -20.79 -19.76 12.01
N ILE A 120 -19.80 -18.92 12.30
CA ILE A 120 -19.61 -17.60 11.67
C ILE A 120 -19.54 -17.70 10.14
N ALA A 121 -18.77 -18.66 9.62
CA ALA A 121 -18.63 -18.86 8.18
C ALA A 121 -19.90 -19.43 7.55
N GLN A 122 -20.58 -20.35 8.24
CA GLN A 122 -21.84 -20.94 7.77
C GLN A 122 -22.98 -19.92 7.70
N ILE A 123 -23.05 -18.96 8.64
CA ILE A 123 -24.05 -17.89 8.63
C ILE A 123 -23.93 -17.00 7.38
N LYS A 124 -22.73 -16.86 6.81
CA LYS A 124 -22.50 -16.11 5.57
C LYS A 124 -22.94 -16.87 4.31
N GLY A 125 -23.44 -18.10 4.44
CA GLY A 125 -23.90 -18.92 3.33
C GLY A 125 -22.77 -19.51 2.48
N ILE A 126 -21.53 -19.47 2.97
CA ILE A 126 -20.35 -20.01 2.28
C ILE A 126 -20.28 -21.51 2.56
N ARG A 127 -20.11 -22.33 1.52
CA ARG A 127 -20.05 -23.79 1.68
C ARG A 127 -18.70 -24.19 2.31
N PRO A 128 -18.69 -24.99 3.39
CA PRO A 128 -17.44 -25.44 4.01
C PRO A 128 -16.72 -26.47 3.14
N PHE A 129 -15.44 -26.70 3.44
CA PHE A 129 -14.60 -27.74 2.84
C PHE A 129 -13.85 -28.51 3.94
N PRO A 130 -13.46 -29.78 3.72
CA PRO A 130 -13.66 -30.60 2.52
C PRO A 130 -15.11 -31.12 2.37
N SER A 131 -15.54 -31.39 1.13
CA SER A 131 -16.78 -32.13 0.86
C SER A 131 -16.61 -33.63 1.14
N GLU A 132 -17.70 -34.36 1.41
CA GLU A 132 -17.68 -35.79 1.76
C GLU A 132 -16.97 -36.69 0.73
N ASP A 133 -16.86 -36.25 -0.54
CA ASP A 133 -16.20 -36.96 -1.65
C ASP A 133 -14.67 -36.71 -1.77
N THR A 134 -14.02 -36.24 -0.70
CA THR A 134 -12.57 -35.93 -0.73
C THR A 134 -11.72 -37.18 -0.48
N ALA A 135 -10.66 -37.37 -1.28
CA ALA A 135 -9.84 -38.58 -1.22
C ALA A 135 -8.96 -38.61 0.05
N LEU A 136 -8.91 -39.74 0.73
CA LEU A 136 -8.37 -39.88 2.09
C LEU A 136 -6.83 -39.94 2.23
N ASN A 137 -6.04 -39.59 1.21
CA ASN A 137 -4.57 -39.67 1.29
C ASN A 137 -3.90 -38.58 0.42
N GLU A 138 -3.80 -37.36 0.96
CA GLU A 138 -3.17 -36.20 0.29
C GLU A 138 -1.84 -35.75 0.93
N ASP A 139 -1.36 -36.43 1.98
CA ASP A 139 -0.10 -36.06 2.68
C ASP A 139 1.13 -36.03 1.75
N ASP A 140 1.11 -36.83 0.67
CA ASP A 140 2.18 -36.90 -0.32
C ASP A 140 2.33 -35.63 -1.17
N VAL A 141 1.25 -34.86 -1.33
CA VAL A 141 1.22 -33.66 -2.18
C VAL A 141 2.02 -32.50 -1.53
N TYR A 142 2.18 -32.52 -0.21
CA TYR A 142 2.84 -31.45 0.55
C TYR A 142 4.34 -31.67 0.79
N ARG A 143 4.85 -32.90 0.56
CA ARG A 143 6.23 -33.29 0.97
C ARG A 143 7.36 -32.55 0.25
N SER A 144 7.12 -31.96 -0.92
CA SER A 144 8.13 -31.26 -1.73
C SER A 144 8.03 -29.74 -1.69
N LEU A 145 7.16 -29.17 -0.85
CA LEU A 145 6.91 -27.73 -0.86
C LEU A 145 8.00 -26.90 -0.20
N GLU A 146 8.67 -27.43 0.83
CA GLU A 146 9.79 -26.75 1.50
C GLU A 146 10.94 -26.49 0.51
N GLU A 147 11.27 -27.47 -0.34
CA GLU A 147 12.32 -27.33 -1.38
C GLU A 147 11.94 -26.29 -2.45
N LEU A 148 10.66 -26.24 -2.85
CA LEU A 148 10.18 -25.26 -3.85
C LEU A 148 10.12 -23.84 -3.29
N ALA A 149 9.88 -23.69 -1.98
CA ALA A 149 9.79 -22.39 -1.30
C ALA A 149 11.14 -21.65 -1.24
N ASP A 150 12.25 -22.39 -1.29
CA ASP A 150 13.62 -21.87 -1.34
C ASP A 150 14.08 -21.50 -2.76
N GLU A 151 13.54 -22.16 -3.80
CA GLU A 151 13.93 -21.94 -5.22
C GLU A 151 13.06 -20.91 -5.95
N HIS A 152 11.78 -20.77 -5.58
CA HIS A 152 10.79 -19.94 -6.27
C HIS A 152 10.29 -18.79 -5.40
N ASP A 153 11.14 -17.79 -5.16
CA ASP A 153 10.71 -16.51 -4.57
C ASP A 153 10.42 -15.49 -5.70
N LEU A 154 9.40 -15.79 -6.49
CA LEU A 154 8.86 -14.83 -7.45
C LEU A 154 7.90 -13.91 -6.70
N GLY A 155 8.33 -12.68 -6.45
CA GLY A 155 7.48 -11.62 -5.90
C GLY A 155 6.28 -11.40 -6.82
N GLU A 156 5.13 -11.94 -6.43
CA GLU A 156 3.87 -11.66 -7.12
C GLU A 156 3.30 -10.35 -6.58
N ASP A 157 3.80 -9.23 -7.11
CA ASP A 157 3.26 -7.89 -6.77
C ASP A 157 1.76 -7.77 -7.14
N ASP A 158 1.27 -8.55 -8.11
CA ASP A 158 -0.10 -8.51 -8.66
C ASP A 158 -1.17 -9.22 -7.79
N ILE A 159 -0.80 -9.99 -6.75
CA ILE A 159 -1.81 -10.75 -5.97
C ILE A 159 -2.68 -9.84 -5.08
N TYR A 160 -2.17 -8.65 -4.72
CA TYR A 160 -2.86 -7.72 -3.83
C TYR A 160 -3.68 -6.65 -4.56
N ASP A 161 -3.71 -6.64 -5.89
CA ASP A 161 -4.58 -5.75 -6.67
C ASP A 161 -6.08 -5.94 -6.34
N CYS A 162 -6.43 -7.07 -5.72
CA CYS A 162 -7.79 -7.41 -5.27
C CYS A 162 -8.04 -7.14 -3.78
N VAL A 163 -6.99 -6.80 -3.01
CA VAL A 163 -7.17 -6.32 -1.63
C VAL A 163 -7.62 -4.88 -1.76
N PRO A 164 -8.77 -4.49 -1.20
CA PRO A 164 -9.23 -3.10 -1.28
C PRO A 164 -8.24 -2.19 -0.55
N CYS A 165 -7.27 -1.62 -1.27
CA CYS A 165 -6.99 -0.20 -1.09
C CYS A 165 -8.28 0.49 -1.53
N GLU A 166 -8.91 1.26 -0.66
CA GLU A 166 -10.20 1.92 -0.92
C GLU A 166 -10.21 2.61 -2.29
N ASP A 167 -10.71 1.90 -3.31
CA ASP A 167 -10.76 2.33 -4.72
C ASP A 167 -11.95 3.28 -4.95
N ASP A 168 -12.70 3.60 -3.89
CA ASP A 168 -13.78 4.58 -3.88
C ASP A 168 -13.27 6.00 -4.27
N GLY A 169 -11.97 6.26 -4.13
CA GLY A 169 -11.37 7.55 -4.43
C GLY A 169 -11.59 7.99 -5.88
N ASP A 170 -11.33 7.13 -6.87
CA ASP A 170 -11.32 7.52 -8.29
C ASP A 170 -12.70 7.90 -8.82
N ASP A 171 -13.76 7.25 -8.33
CA ASP A 171 -15.15 7.64 -8.62
C ASP A 171 -15.51 9.00 -7.98
N ILE A 172 -15.01 9.28 -6.78
CA ILE A 172 -15.24 10.55 -6.06
C ILE A 172 -14.60 11.73 -6.81
N TYR A 173 -13.36 11.60 -7.28
CA TYR A 173 -12.70 12.68 -8.04
C TYR A 173 -13.47 13.04 -9.30
N GLU A 174 -13.85 12.04 -10.08
CA GLU A 174 -14.56 12.26 -11.33
C GLU A 174 -15.93 12.91 -11.07
N ASP A 175 -16.62 12.59 -9.98
CA ASP A 175 -17.88 13.24 -9.61
C ASP A 175 -17.70 14.69 -9.11
N ILE A 176 -16.64 14.97 -8.37
CA ILE A 176 -16.36 16.32 -7.86
C ILE A 176 -15.81 17.20 -8.97
N ILE A 177 -14.89 16.71 -9.79
CA ILE A 177 -14.12 17.50 -10.74
C ILE A 177 -14.68 17.42 -12.16
N LYS A 178 -15.69 16.59 -12.43
CA LYS A 178 -16.37 16.53 -13.74
C LYS A 178 -16.73 17.90 -14.27
N VAL A 179 -16.43 18.09 -15.54
CA VAL A 179 -17.01 19.16 -16.34
C VAL A 179 -18.46 18.76 -16.66
N GLU A 180 -19.45 19.51 -16.17
CA GLU A 180 -20.89 19.25 -16.38
C GLU A 180 -21.28 19.22 -17.86
N VAL A 181 -20.47 19.87 -18.70
CA VAL A 181 -20.60 19.87 -20.15
C VAL A 181 -19.28 19.44 -20.76
N ARG A 182 -18.97 18.14 -20.75
CA ARG A 182 -18.14 17.61 -21.86
C ARG A 182 -18.91 17.97 -23.12
N GLN A 183 -18.52 19.01 -23.85
CA GLN A 183 -19.04 19.20 -25.19
C GLN A 183 -18.79 17.86 -25.90
N PRO A 184 -19.85 17.11 -26.27
CA PRO A 184 -19.62 15.83 -26.92
C PRO A 184 -18.84 16.17 -28.18
N MET A 185 -17.65 15.59 -28.35
CA MET A 185 -16.84 15.80 -29.55
C MET A 185 -17.73 15.49 -30.76
N LYS A 186 -18.23 16.54 -31.41
CA LYS A 186 -19.18 16.38 -32.51
C LYS A 186 -18.40 15.91 -33.73
N MET A 187 -19.00 15.01 -34.50
CA MET A 187 -18.47 14.59 -35.79
C MET A 187 -18.27 15.86 -36.66
N GLY A 188 -17.01 16.24 -36.94
CA GLY A 188 -16.67 17.43 -37.74
C GLY A 188 -15.85 18.54 -37.04
N MET A 189 -15.45 18.39 -35.77
CA MET A 189 -14.54 19.35 -35.10
C MET A 189 -13.13 19.32 -35.71
N THR A 190 -12.53 20.49 -35.89
CA THR A 190 -11.12 20.61 -36.32
C THR A 190 -10.17 20.20 -35.19
N GLU A 191 -8.90 19.92 -35.50
CA GLU A 191 -7.92 19.63 -34.44
C GLU A 191 -7.69 20.85 -33.52
N ASP A 192 -7.84 22.07 -34.04
CA ASP A 192 -7.77 23.30 -33.24
C ASP A 192 -8.94 23.42 -32.26
N ASP A 193 -10.15 23.03 -32.67
CA ASP A 193 -11.31 22.99 -31.77
C ASP A 193 -11.10 21.98 -30.63
N LYS A 194 -10.55 20.79 -30.97
CA LYS A 194 -10.22 19.77 -29.96
C LYS A 194 -9.13 20.23 -29.00
N ARG A 195 -8.08 20.88 -29.51
CA ARG A 195 -7.04 21.51 -28.69
C ARG A 195 -7.64 22.53 -27.72
N ASN A 196 -8.53 23.39 -28.21
CA ASN A 196 -9.20 24.38 -27.38
C ASN A 196 -10.09 23.73 -26.31
N CYS A 197 -10.78 22.62 -26.62
CA CYS A 197 -11.49 21.85 -25.60
C CYS A 197 -10.56 21.32 -24.51
N CYS A 198 -9.38 20.80 -24.85
CA CYS A 198 -8.41 20.35 -23.84
C CYS A 198 -7.92 21.51 -22.95
N LEU A 199 -7.67 22.69 -23.53
CA LEU A 199 -7.27 23.87 -22.77
C LEU A 199 -8.36 24.33 -21.79
N VAL A 200 -9.62 24.38 -22.25
CA VAL A 200 -10.78 24.71 -21.42
C VAL A 200 -10.96 23.66 -20.33
N GLU A 201 -10.83 22.37 -20.64
CA GLU A 201 -10.93 21.29 -19.65
C GLU A 201 -9.86 21.45 -18.55
N ILE A 202 -8.62 21.76 -18.90
CA ILE A 202 -7.56 22.01 -17.91
C ILE A 202 -7.92 23.18 -16.99
N GLN A 203 -8.38 24.29 -17.58
CA GLN A 203 -8.76 25.49 -16.82
C GLN A 203 -9.97 25.23 -15.91
N GLU A 204 -11.05 24.67 -16.44
CA GLU A 204 -12.30 24.43 -15.70
C GLU A 204 -12.09 23.42 -14.58
N THR A 205 -11.37 22.33 -14.85
CA THR A 205 -11.05 21.34 -13.81
C THR A 205 -10.12 21.90 -12.75
N GLU A 206 -9.19 22.82 -13.11
CA GLU A 206 -8.34 23.51 -12.13
C GLU A 206 -9.15 24.50 -11.28
N ALA A 207 -10.05 25.26 -11.90
CA ALA A 207 -10.92 26.20 -11.21
C ALA A 207 -11.83 25.47 -10.21
N LYS A 208 -12.42 24.34 -10.63
CA LYS A 208 -13.24 23.49 -9.78
C LYS A 208 -12.42 22.88 -8.63
N TYR A 209 -11.22 22.39 -8.92
CA TYR A 209 -10.31 21.86 -7.92
C TYR A 209 -9.92 22.92 -6.87
N TYR A 210 -9.50 24.11 -7.31
CA TYR A 210 -9.20 25.22 -6.40
C TYR A 210 -10.44 25.63 -5.59
N LYS A 211 -11.63 25.62 -6.20
CA LYS A 211 -12.86 25.92 -5.47
C LYS A 211 -13.15 24.89 -4.38
N THR A 212 -12.97 23.60 -4.66
CA THR A 212 -13.08 22.53 -3.66
C THR A 212 -12.09 22.73 -2.52
N LEU A 213 -10.84 23.03 -2.84
CA LEU A 213 -9.80 23.36 -1.87
C LEU A 213 -10.17 24.57 -0.97
N GLU A 214 -10.67 25.63 -1.58
CA GLU A 214 -11.15 26.83 -0.88
C GLU A 214 -12.34 26.51 0.04
N ASP A 215 -13.25 25.64 -0.41
CA ASP A 215 -14.39 25.21 0.39
C ASP A 215 -13.96 24.37 1.60
N ILE A 216 -12.91 23.54 1.46
CA ILE A 216 -12.31 22.82 2.60
C ILE A 216 -11.74 23.80 3.63
N GLU A 217 -10.98 24.79 3.19
CA GLU A 217 -10.41 25.81 4.08
C GLU A 217 -11.49 26.59 4.83
N LYS A 218 -12.45 27.15 4.09
CA LYS A 218 -13.48 28.04 4.65
C LYS A 218 -14.49 27.32 5.53
N ASN A 219 -14.92 26.12 5.11
CA ASN A 219 -16.07 25.46 5.74
C ASN A 219 -15.68 24.30 6.66
N TYR A 220 -14.45 23.78 6.59
CA TYR A 220 -13.96 22.75 7.52
C TYR A 220 -12.81 23.27 8.38
N MET A 221 -11.71 23.74 7.78
CA MET A 221 -10.51 24.09 8.54
C MET A 221 -10.77 25.23 9.53
N ILE A 222 -11.41 26.33 9.09
CA ILE A 222 -11.72 27.46 10.00
C ILE A 222 -12.66 27.03 11.14
N PRO A 223 -13.80 26.37 10.90
CA PRO A 223 -14.68 25.92 11.99
C PRO A 223 -14.03 24.88 12.91
N LEU A 224 -13.25 23.94 12.36
CA LEU A 224 -12.64 22.86 13.13
C LEU A 224 -11.46 23.33 13.98
N LYS A 225 -10.78 24.44 13.62
CA LYS A 225 -9.78 25.11 14.49
C LYS A 225 -10.31 25.46 15.88
N HIS A 226 -11.63 25.55 16.08
CA HIS A 226 -12.25 25.86 17.37
C HIS A 226 -12.55 24.62 18.24
N VAL A 227 -12.51 23.41 17.69
CA VAL A 227 -12.84 22.15 18.39
C VAL A 227 -11.69 21.14 18.41
N LEU A 228 -10.81 21.20 17.41
CA LEU A 228 -9.62 20.36 17.28
C LEU A 228 -8.42 21.01 17.96
N SER A 229 -7.51 20.18 18.48
CA SER A 229 -6.21 20.66 18.93
C SER A 229 -5.34 21.07 17.74
N PRO A 230 -4.31 21.92 17.94
CA PRO A 230 -3.35 22.23 16.88
C PRO A 230 -2.68 20.99 16.28
N GLN A 231 -2.42 19.97 17.11
CA GLN A 231 -1.83 18.70 16.69
C GLN A 231 -2.79 17.90 15.81
N ASP A 232 -4.07 17.82 16.17
CA ASP A 232 -5.09 17.14 15.35
C ASP A 232 -5.30 17.87 14.02
N MET A 233 -5.28 19.21 14.04
CA MET A 233 -5.36 20.03 12.82
C MET A 233 -4.20 19.74 11.87
N GLU A 234 -2.96 19.68 12.38
CA GLU A 234 -1.78 19.34 11.58
C GLU A 234 -1.83 17.89 11.09
N ALA A 235 -2.30 16.95 11.91
CA ALA A 235 -2.42 15.55 11.52
C ALA A 235 -3.48 15.32 10.42
N ILE A 236 -4.62 16.03 10.47
CA ILE A 236 -5.74 15.85 9.53
C ILE A 236 -5.53 16.65 8.24
N PHE A 237 -5.04 17.88 8.32
CA PHE A 237 -4.91 18.74 7.14
C PHE A 237 -3.49 18.80 6.57
N VAL A 238 -2.50 18.23 7.26
CA VAL A 238 -1.10 18.14 6.81
C VAL A 238 -0.60 19.53 6.37
N ASN A 239 -0.24 19.70 5.11
CA ASN A 239 0.20 20.94 4.49
C ASN A 239 -0.81 21.49 3.47
N LEU A 240 -2.11 21.23 3.67
CA LEU A 240 -3.16 21.64 2.74
C LEU A 240 -3.18 23.16 2.50
N GLU A 241 -2.90 24.00 3.51
CA GLU A 241 -2.82 25.46 3.33
C GLU A 241 -1.79 25.86 2.25
N ASP A 242 -0.69 25.13 2.13
CA ASP A 242 0.34 25.40 1.12
C ASP A 242 -0.08 24.89 -0.26
N VAL A 243 -0.78 23.74 -0.32
CA VAL A 243 -1.42 23.26 -1.55
C VAL A 243 -2.38 24.31 -2.08
N ILE A 244 -3.26 24.85 -1.24
CA ILE A 244 -4.22 25.91 -1.62
C ILE A 244 -3.51 27.13 -2.22
N LYS A 245 -2.44 27.62 -1.57
CA LYS A 245 -1.66 28.77 -2.07
C LYS A 245 -1.01 28.50 -3.42
N VAL A 246 -0.48 27.30 -3.63
CA VAL A 246 0.12 26.91 -4.91
C VAL A 246 -0.93 26.87 -6.01
N HIS A 247 -2.09 26.25 -5.75
CA HIS A 247 -3.16 26.12 -6.74
C HIS A 247 -3.87 27.44 -7.04
N PHE A 248 -4.00 28.35 -6.08
CA PHE A 248 -4.45 29.73 -6.35
C PHE A 248 -3.53 30.42 -7.38
N ALA A 249 -2.23 30.30 -7.20
CA ALA A 249 -1.25 30.88 -8.11
C ALA A 249 -1.24 30.17 -9.47
N LEU A 250 -1.40 28.85 -9.50
CA LEU A 250 -1.44 28.05 -10.72
C LEU A 250 -2.66 28.41 -11.56
N LEU A 251 -3.85 28.42 -10.96
CA LEU A 251 -5.09 28.82 -11.61
C LEU A 251 -4.98 30.21 -12.23
N ARG A 252 -4.47 31.20 -11.46
CA ARG A 252 -4.26 32.56 -11.96
C ARG A 252 -3.30 32.61 -13.15
N ALA A 253 -2.24 31.80 -13.15
CA ALA A 253 -1.30 31.72 -14.27
C ALA A 253 -1.98 31.10 -15.51
N ILE A 254 -2.79 30.05 -15.32
CA ILE A 254 -3.57 29.42 -16.38
C ILE A 254 -4.57 30.41 -16.98
N ASP A 255 -5.35 31.10 -16.16
CA ASP A 255 -6.34 32.09 -16.62
C ASP A 255 -5.70 33.19 -17.47
N LEU A 256 -4.54 33.73 -17.06
CA LEU A 256 -3.81 34.74 -17.83
C LEU A 256 -3.30 34.20 -19.17
N ASN A 257 -2.86 32.93 -19.21
CA ASN A 257 -2.42 32.28 -20.43
C ASN A 257 -3.58 31.98 -21.39
N MET A 258 -4.77 31.66 -20.87
CA MET A 258 -5.98 31.45 -21.67
C MET A 258 -6.39 32.72 -22.45
N VAL A 259 -6.18 33.91 -21.87
CA VAL A 259 -6.41 35.19 -22.58
C VAL A 259 -5.48 35.37 -23.79
N SER A 260 -4.31 34.73 -23.78
CA SER A 260 -3.29 34.82 -24.84
C SER A 260 -3.30 33.64 -25.82
N GLY A 261 -4.36 32.82 -25.82
CA GLY A 261 -4.50 31.67 -26.75
C GLY A 261 -3.93 30.34 -26.24
N GLY A 262 -3.49 30.27 -24.99
CA GLY A 262 -3.18 29.02 -24.28
C GLY A 262 -1.82 28.39 -24.59
N SER A 263 -1.05 28.91 -25.55
CA SER A 263 0.20 28.30 -26.02
C SER A 263 1.33 28.25 -25.00
N GLY A 264 1.25 29.03 -23.91
CA GLY A 264 2.24 29.06 -22.83
C GLY A 264 2.03 28.03 -21.72
N LEU A 265 1.06 27.11 -21.86
CA LEU A 265 0.67 26.21 -20.78
C LEU A 265 1.81 25.28 -20.34
N GLY A 266 2.60 24.77 -21.30
CA GLY A 266 3.76 23.92 -20.99
C GLY A 266 4.77 24.62 -20.07
N LYS A 267 5.06 25.89 -20.34
CA LYS A 267 5.96 26.68 -19.50
C LYS A 267 5.42 26.87 -18.08
N ILE A 268 4.11 27.10 -17.92
CA ILE A 268 3.49 27.23 -16.60
C ILE A 268 3.72 25.97 -15.76
N PHE A 269 3.48 24.79 -16.31
CA PHE A 269 3.70 23.53 -15.57
C PHE A 269 5.16 23.29 -15.23
N LEU A 270 6.10 23.68 -16.10
CA LEU A 270 7.53 23.64 -15.79
C LEU A 270 7.89 24.58 -14.63
N ASP A 271 7.39 25.82 -14.65
CA ASP A 271 7.63 26.82 -13.59
C ASP A 271 7.01 26.39 -12.25
N PHE A 272 5.97 25.56 -12.26
CA PHE A 272 5.28 25.06 -11.07
C PHE A 272 5.74 23.68 -10.58
N LYS A 273 6.54 22.92 -11.36
CA LYS A 273 7.00 21.57 -10.98
C LYS A 273 7.57 21.53 -9.56
N GLU A 274 8.54 22.40 -9.27
CA GLU A 274 9.21 22.48 -7.96
C GLU A 274 8.23 22.87 -6.83
N ARG A 275 7.27 23.73 -7.14
CA ARG A 275 6.26 24.17 -6.16
C ARG A 275 5.26 23.08 -5.83
N LEU A 276 5.06 22.11 -6.72
CA LEU A 276 4.19 20.95 -6.53
C LEU A 276 4.87 19.82 -5.75
N LEU A 277 6.18 19.89 -5.45
CA LEU A 277 6.86 18.87 -4.63
C LEU A 277 6.31 18.76 -3.20
N ILE A 278 5.56 19.77 -2.73
CA ILE A 278 4.82 19.75 -1.46
C ILE A 278 3.80 18.59 -1.38
N TYR A 279 3.38 18.06 -2.53
CA TYR A 279 2.51 16.88 -2.59
C TYR A 279 3.18 15.62 -2.04
N GLY A 280 4.51 15.53 -2.03
CA GLY A 280 5.22 14.42 -1.40
C GLY A 280 4.84 14.29 0.08
N GLN A 281 4.87 15.40 0.81
CA GLN A 281 4.46 15.46 2.22
C GLN A 281 2.96 15.18 2.38
N TYR A 282 2.11 15.78 1.53
CA TYR A 282 0.66 15.61 1.62
C TYR A 282 0.26 14.14 1.44
N CYS A 283 0.73 13.51 0.36
CA CYS A 283 0.36 12.15 0.00
C CYS A 283 0.94 11.11 0.97
N SER A 284 2.14 11.31 1.51
CA SER A 284 2.73 10.36 2.47
C SER A 284 2.02 10.32 3.83
N HIS A 285 1.25 11.37 4.17
CA HIS A 285 0.52 11.47 5.43
C HIS A 285 -1.00 11.31 5.29
N MET A 286 -1.51 11.25 4.06
CA MET A 286 -2.95 11.17 3.76
C MET A 286 -3.67 10.05 4.51
N GLU A 287 -3.14 8.84 4.46
CA GLU A 287 -3.75 7.67 5.14
C GLU A 287 -3.82 7.89 6.66
N ASN A 288 -2.80 8.51 7.25
CA ASN A 288 -2.80 8.83 8.67
C ASN A 288 -3.79 9.95 9.01
N ALA A 289 -3.95 10.92 8.11
CA ALA A 289 -4.92 12.00 8.27
C ALA A 289 -6.36 11.47 8.29
N GLN A 290 -6.73 10.60 7.35
CA GLN A 290 -8.04 9.95 7.31
C GLN A 290 -8.28 9.11 8.56
N LYS A 291 -7.30 8.27 8.94
CA LYS A 291 -7.39 7.44 10.15
C LYS A 291 -7.60 8.29 11.41
N THR A 292 -6.85 9.38 11.55
CA THR A 292 -6.95 10.29 12.69
C THR A 292 -8.34 10.94 12.75
N LEU A 293 -8.86 11.39 11.60
CA LEU A 293 -10.20 11.96 11.49
C LEU A 293 -11.28 10.94 11.88
N ASP A 294 -11.20 9.71 11.37
CA ASP A 294 -12.17 8.65 11.69
C ASP A 294 -12.16 8.28 13.18
N GLU A 295 -10.97 8.18 13.78
CA GLU A 295 -10.82 7.92 15.21
C GLU A 295 -11.42 9.04 16.06
N LEU A 296 -11.20 10.30 15.68
CA LEU A 296 -11.79 11.44 16.37
C LEU A 296 -13.31 11.50 16.22
N ILE A 297 -13.85 11.23 15.03
CA ILE A 297 -15.29 11.17 14.80
C ILE A 297 -15.94 10.03 15.62
N ALA A 298 -15.26 8.88 15.71
CA ALA A 298 -15.77 7.72 16.46
C ALA A 298 -15.73 7.93 17.98
N THR A 299 -14.73 8.65 18.49
CA THR A 299 -14.49 8.79 19.93
C THR A 299 -15.06 10.08 20.54
N ARG A 300 -15.18 11.15 19.76
CA ARG A 300 -15.57 12.48 20.24
C ARG A 300 -16.82 13.01 19.55
N GLU A 301 -17.90 13.02 20.32
CA GLU A 301 -19.23 13.47 19.89
C GLU A 301 -19.23 14.92 19.38
N ASP A 302 -18.54 15.82 20.07
CA ASP A 302 -18.43 17.24 19.73
C ASP A 302 -17.76 17.45 18.36
N ILE A 303 -16.73 16.66 18.05
CA ILE A 303 -16.07 16.68 16.74
C ILE A 303 -17.00 16.10 15.69
N ARG A 304 -17.65 14.95 15.95
CA ARG A 304 -18.55 14.32 14.99
C ARG A 304 -19.65 15.27 14.55
N ILE A 305 -20.37 15.86 15.51
CA ILE A 305 -21.44 16.83 15.22
C ILE A 305 -20.87 18.01 14.42
N LYS A 306 -19.68 18.50 14.78
CA LYS A 306 -19.09 19.63 14.07
C LYS A 306 -18.71 19.30 12.63
N VAL A 307 -18.15 18.12 12.37
CA VAL A 307 -17.81 17.65 11.03
C VAL A 307 -19.07 17.47 10.19
N GLU A 308 -20.14 16.90 10.76
CA GLU A 308 -21.45 16.77 10.09
C GLU A 308 -22.06 18.13 9.73
N GLU A 309 -22.02 19.11 10.65
CA GLU A 309 -22.45 20.49 10.38
C GLU A 309 -21.67 21.12 9.23
N CYS A 310 -20.35 20.91 9.18
CA CYS A 310 -19.50 21.42 8.11
C CYS A 310 -19.81 20.73 6.78
N THR A 311 -20.07 19.41 6.82
CA THR A 311 -20.43 18.60 5.67
C THR A 311 -21.70 19.09 5.00
N MET A 312 -22.73 19.43 5.78
CA MET A 312 -23.97 19.98 5.23
C MET A 312 -23.80 21.34 4.52
N LYS A 313 -22.75 22.11 4.85
CA LYS A 313 -22.46 23.40 4.21
C LYS A 313 -21.65 23.27 2.92
N VAL A 314 -21.03 22.13 2.67
CA VAL A 314 -20.17 21.89 1.50
C VAL A 314 -20.86 20.91 0.56
N GLN A 315 -21.12 21.35 -0.67
CA GLN A 315 -21.76 20.53 -1.72
C GLN A 315 -23.04 19.82 -1.25
N GLU A 316 -23.85 20.49 -0.42
CA GLU A 316 -25.11 19.98 0.13
C GLU A 316 -24.97 18.62 0.86
N GLY A 317 -23.78 18.34 1.41
CA GLY A 317 -23.50 17.07 2.08
C GLY A 317 -23.27 15.89 1.17
N LYS A 318 -23.06 16.12 -0.14
CA LYS A 318 -22.82 15.04 -1.12
C LYS A 318 -21.54 14.25 -0.82
N PHE A 319 -20.51 14.91 -0.30
CA PHE A 319 -19.22 14.29 0.02
C PHE A 319 -18.79 14.64 1.44
N LYS A 320 -18.25 13.66 2.15
CA LYS A 320 -17.71 13.83 3.50
C LYS A 320 -16.31 14.47 3.44
N LEU A 321 -15.83 14.95 4.59
CA LEU A 321 -14.47 15.48 4.68
C LEU A 321 -13.42 14.44 4.27
N GLN A 322 -13.59 13.18 4.65
CA GLN A 322 -12.69 12.09 4.26
C GLN A 322 -12.54 11.98 2.73
N ASP A 323 -13.65 12.07 2.01
CA ASP A 323 -13.71 11.99 0.55
C ASP A 323 -12.96 13.18 -0.09
N LEU A 324 -13.19 14.38 0.44
CA LEU A 324 -12.59 15.62 -0.05
C LEU A 324 -11.07 15.67 0.16
N LEU A 325 -10.55 15.04 1.22
CA LEU A 325 -9.11 15.00 1.51
C LEU A 325 -8.34 14.14 0.49
N VAL A 326 -8.97 13.18 -0.20
CA VAL A 326 -8.29 12.35 -1.22
C VAL A 326 -8.08 13.13 -2.54
N VAL A 327 -8.96 14.08 -2.84
CA VAL A 327 -9.00 14.81 -4.13
C VAL A 327 -7.65 15.43 -4.54
N PRO A 328 -6.85 16.07 -3.64
CA PRO A 328 -5.55 16.61 -4.02
C PRO A 328 -4.56 15.55 -4.54
N MET A 329 -4.52 14.37 -3.91
CA MET A 329 -3.65 13.27 -4.34
C MET A 329 -4.01 12.82 -5.75
N GLN A 330 -5.30 12.82 -6.09
CA GLN A 330 -5.75 12.43 -7.41
C GLN A 330 -5.49 13.52 -8.44
N ARG A 331 -5.72 14.79 -8.09
CA ARG A 331 -5.52 15.93 -9.00
C ARG A 331 -4.10 15.93 -9.57
N VAL A 332 -3.10 15.79 -8.70
CA VAL A 332 -1.69 15.84 -9.12
C VAL A 332 -1.33 14.72 -10.10
N LEU A 333 -2.01 13.57 -10.02
CA LEU A 333 -1.86 12.44 -10.95
C LEU A 333 -2.65 12.60 -12.26
N LYS A 334 -3.56 13.58 -12.37
CA LYS A 334 -4.28 13.84 -13.64
C LYS A 334 -3.51 14.77 -14.57
N TYR A 335 -2.54 15.58 -14.09
CA TYR A 335 -1.85 16.57 -14.92
C TYR A 335 -1.11 15.96 -16.11
N HIS A 336 -0.40 14.84 -15.93
CA HIS A 336 0.28 14.19 -17.04
C HIS A 336 -0.70 13.62 -18.08
N LEU A 337 -1.91 13.20 -17.68
CA LEU A 337 -2.94 12.73 -18.61
C LEU A 337 -3.51 13.88 -19.43
N LEU A 338 -3.84 15.00 -18.77
CA LEU A 338 -4.36 16.20 -19.41
C LEU A 338 -3.34 16.80 -20.41
N LEU A 339 -2.07 16.89 -20.02
CA LEU A 339 -1.00 17.37 -20.90
C LEU A 339 -0.74 16.43 -22.07
N LYS A 340 -0.85 15.11 -21.87
CA LYS A 340 -0.70 14.12 -22.94
C LYS A 340 -1.79 14.25 -24.01
N GLU A 341 -3.04 14.47 -23.60
CA GLU A 341 -4.13 14.69 -24.57
C GLU A 341 -3.91 16.01 -25.32
N LEU A 342 -3.60 17.11 -24.62
CA LEU A 342 -3.29 18.40 -25.25
C LEU A 342 -2.13 18.32 -26.25
N LEU A 343 -1.05 17.61 -25.88
CA LEU A 343 0.12 17.38 -26.74
C LEU A 343 -0.24 16.63 -28.02
N THR A 344 -1.22 15.72 -27.95
CA THR A 344 -1.69 14.93 -29.10
C THR A 344 -2.48 15.79 -30.09
N ARG A 345 -3.14 16.85 -29.61
CA ARG A 345 -3.93 17.80 -30.42
C ARG A 345 -3.16 19.03 -30.88
N SER A 346 -1.95 19.27 -30.35
CA SER A 346 -1.14 20.44 -30.68
C SER A 346 -0.28 20.20 -31.93
N THR A 347 -0.42 21.06 -32.93
CA THR A 347 0.27 20.94 -34.24
C THR A 347 1.49 21.86 -34.36
N ASP A 348 1.59 22.93 -33.56
CA ASP A 348 2.69 23.88 -33.57
C ASP A 348 3.96 23.32 -32.90
N ARG A 349 5.12 23.47 -33.56
CA ARG A 349 6.37 22.82 -33.11
C ARG A 349 6.92 23.37 -31.79
N PRO A 350 7.06 24.69 -31.59
CA PRO A 350 7.49 25.27 -30.32
C PRO A 350 6.60 24.88 -29.15
N GLU A 351 5.28 25.01 -29.29
CA GLU A 351 4.31 24.62 -28.25
C GLU A 351 4.43 23.13 -27.91
N ARG A 352 4.47 22.27 -28.94
CA ARG A 352 4.56 20.82 -28.75
C ARG A 352 5.83 20.40 -28.01
N GLN A 353 6.96 21.07 -28.24
CA GLN A 353 8.20 20.80 -27.51
C GLN A 353 8.06 21.16 -26.02
N GLN A 354 7.50 22.34 -25.72
CA GLN A 354 7.26 22.78 -24.34
C GLN A 354 6.27 21.86 -23.61
N LEU A 355 5.20 21.43 -24.28
CA LEU A 355 4.24 20.48 -23.73
C LEU A 355 4.85 19.10 -23.46
N LYS A 356 5.81 18.67 -24.29
CA LYS A 356 6.53 17.41 -24.06
C LYS A 356 7.40 17.48 -22.80
N GLU A 357 8.15 18.55 -22.64
CA GLU A 357 8.96 18.79 -21.42
C GLU A 357 8.08 18.90 -20.18
N ALA A 358 6.95 19.59 -20.28
CA ALA A 358 5.96 19.69 -19.19
C ALA A 358 5.33 18.33 -18.84
N LEU A 359 5.04 17.50 -19.86
CA LEU A 359 4.53 16.15 -19.66
C LEU A 359 5.54 15.29 -18.89
N GLU A 360 6.80 15.28 -19.33
CA GLU A 360 7.89 14.57 -18.63
C GLU A 360 8.03 15.08 -17.18
N ALA A 361 7.96 16.40 -16.96
CA ALA A 361 8.00 16.98 -15.63
C ALA A 361 6.84 16.54 -14.71
N MET A 362 5.62 16.40 -15.24
CA MET A 362 4.46 15.93 -14.45
C MET A 362 4.50 14.41 -14.23
N GLN A 363 5.10 13.64 -15.14
CA GLN A 363 5.37 12.22 -14.92
C GLN A 363 6.44 12.02 -13.83
N ASP A 364 7.51 12.81 -13.86
CA ASP A 364 8.53 12.84 -12.80
C ASP A 364 7.92 13.17 -11.44
N LEU A 365 6.99 14.14 -11.38
CA LEU A 365 6.29 14.50 -10.16
C LEU A 365 5.48 13.32 -9.60
N ALA A 366 4.75 12.59 -10.46
CA ALA A 366 4.01 11.40 -10.05
C ALA A 366 4.95 10.29 -9.52
N MET A 367 6.08 10.07 -10.18
CA MET A 367 7.10 9.12 -9.71
C MET A 367 7.69 9.54 -8.36
N TYR A 368 8.03 10.82 -8.20
CA TYR A 368 8.52 11.39 -6.95
C TYR A 368 7.52 11.16 -5.80
N ILE A 369 6.23 11.44 -6.00
CA ILE A 369 5.19 11.22 -4.99
C ILE A 369 5.13 9.74 -4.57
N ASN A 370 5.19 8.83 -5.54
CA ASN A 370 5.21 7.39 -5.27
C ASN A 370 6.45 6.96 -4.49
N GLU A 371 7.64 7.49 -4.81
CA GLU A 371 8.86 7.20 -4.06
C GLU A 371 8.80 7.76 -2.64
N VAL A 372 8.29 8.97 -2.43
CA VAL A 372 8.13 9.55 -1.09
C VAL A 372 7.15 8.73 -0.25
N LYS A 373 6.04 8.26 -0.83
CA LYS A 373 5.12 7.35 -0.15
C LYS A 373 5.82 6.04 0.23
N ARG A 374 6.56 5.43 -0.71
CA ARG A 374 7.32 4.20 -0.47
C ARG A 374 8.38 4.37 0.62
N ASP A 375 9.07 5.51 0.64
CA ASP A 375 10.05 5.82 1.68
C ASP A 375 9.40 6.00 3.05
N ASN A 376 8.21 6.61 3.11
CA ASN A 376 7.44 6.70 4.36
C ASN A 376 7.02 5.31 4.89
N GLU A 377 6.53 4.43 4.01
CA GLU A 377 6.24 3.03 4.35
C GLU A 377 7.49 2.28 4.82
N THR A 378 8.61 2.51 4.15
CA THR A 378 9.91 1.93 4.53
C THR A 378 10.34 2.40 5.91
N LEU A 379 10.20 3.69 6.22
CA LEU A 379 10.50 4.22 7.55
C LEU A 379 9.60 3.62 8.64
N LYS A 380 8.31 3.38 8.36
CA LYS A 380 7.41 2.65 9.28
C LYS A 380 7.95 1.23 9.54
N LYS A 381 8.32 0.48 8.49
CA LYS A 381 8.93 -0.86 8.64
C LYS A 381 10.21 -0.81 9.48
N ILE A 382 11.09 0.16 9.22
CA ILE A 382 12.32 0.37 9.98
C ILE A 382 12.01 0.63 11.47
N SER A 383 10.99 1.43 11.77
CA SER A 383 10.53 1.69 13.13
C SER A 383 10.04 0.42 13.83
N GLU A 384 9.29 -0.44 13.12
CA GLU A 384 8.87 -1.74 13.64
C GLU A 384 10.06 -2.64 13.97
N PHE A 385 11.04 -2.75 13.06
CA PHE A 385 12.28 -3.49 13.30
C PHE A 385 13.00 -2.95 14.53
N GLN A 386 13.18 -1.63 14.61
CA GLN A 386 13.86 -0.98 15.72
C GLN A 386 13.16 -1.24 17.07
N SER A 387 11.83 -1.25 17.09
CA SER A 387 11.05 -1.56 18.30
C SER A 387 11.18 -3.01 18.77
N SER A 388 11.48 -3.93 17.83
CA SER A 388 11.58 -5.37 18.09
C SER A 388 12.99 -5.83 18.50
N ILE A 389 14.02 -5.01 18.26
CA ILE A 389 15.42 -5.34 18.53
C ILE A 389 15.84 -4.75 19.88
N GLU A 390 16.07 -5.64 20.86
CA GLU A 390 16.58 -5.29 22.18
C GLU A 390 18.07 -4.90 22.11
N ASN A 391 18.48 -3.96 22.98
CA ASN A 391 19.86 -3.45 23.12
C ASN A 391 20.41 -2.71 21.89
N LEU A 392 19.56 -2.25 20.98
CA LEU A 392 19.94 -1.39 19.88
C LEU A 392 19.94 0.08 20.33
N GLN A 393 21.11 0.73 20.35
CA GLN A 393 21.25 2.14 20.75
C GLN A 393 21.26 3.12 19.56
N VAL A 394 21.40 2.59 18.35
CA VAL A 394 21.54 3.34 17.10
C VAL A 394 20.21 3.35 16.35
N LYS A 395 19.99 4.39 15.54
CA LYS A 395 18.80 4.47 14.70
C LYS A 395 19.01 3.70 13.40
N LEU A 396 18.08 2.80 13.07
CA LEU A 396 18.16 1.99 11.86
C LEU A 396 18.02 2.79 10.57
N GLU A 397 17.33 3.94 10.62
CA GLU A 397 17.15 4.85 9.47
C GLU A 397 18.49 5.35 8.90
N GLU A 398 19.55 5.41 9.70
CA GLU A 398 20.88 5.84 9.27
C GLU A 398 21.60 4.78 8.40
N TYR A 399 21.16 3.51 8.49
CA TYR A 399 21.74 2.38 7.77
C TYR A 399 21.15 2.14 6.37
N GLY A 400 20.20 2.96 5.95
CA GLY A 400 19.57 2.90 4.64
C GLY A 400 18.31 2.02 4.62
N ARG A 401 17.94 1.51 3.44
CA ARG A 401 16.75 0.68 3.26
C ARG A 401 17.03 -0.77 3.67
N PRO A 402 16.09 -1.45 4.36
CA PRO A 402 16.18 -2.89 4.57
C PRO A 402 16.10 -3.63 3.22
N LYS A 403 16.87 -4.71 3.10
CA LYS A 403 16.92 -5.55 1.89
C LYS A 403 16.26 -6.89 2.11
N ILE A 404 16.65 -7.56 3.18
CA ILE A 404 16.16 -8.88 3.55
C ILE A 404 16.36 -9.08 5.04
N ASP A 405 15.50 -9.87 5.65
CA ASP A 405 15.64 -10.31 7.02
C ASP A 405 15.26 -11.78 7.13
N GLY A 406 15.95 -12.51 8.01
CA GLY A 406 15.56 -13.88 8.30
C GLY A 406 16.57 -14.74 9.05
N GLU A 407 16.20 -15.99 9.27
CA GLU A 407 17.00 -16.99 10.00
C GLU A 407 18.12 -17.59 9.14
N LEU A 408 19.34 -17.56 9.66
CA LEU A 408 20.54 -18.12 9.03
C LEU A 408 21.42 -18.84 10.04
N LYS A 409 22.13 -19.87 9.55
CA LYS A 409 23.22 -20.51 10.27
C LYS A 409 24.53 -19.78 10.00
N VAL A 410 24.97 -19.00 10.97
CA VAL A 410 26.21 -18.21 10.88
C VAL A 410 27.36 -18.97 11.54
N CYS A 411 28.55 -18.95 10.93
CA CYS A 411 29.77 -19.45 11.55
C CYS A 411 30.91 -18.45 11.38
N SER A 412 31.82 -18.39 12.35
CA SER A 412 33.00 -17.53 12.27
C SER A 412 34.18 -18.34 11.73
N ILE A 413 35.09 -17.67 11.02
CA ILE A 413 36.37 -18.25 10.59
C ILE A 413 37.19 -18.72 11.81
N VAL A 414 37.05 -18.01 12.93
CA VAL A 414 37.74 -18.32 14.20
C VAL A 414 37.01 -19.41 14.97
N ASN A 415 35.68 -19.36 14.98
CA ASN A 415 34.84 -20.34 15.68
C ASN A 415 33.93 -21.06 14.69
N ARG A 416 34.35 -22.27 14.29
CA ARG A 416 33.70 -23.10 13.26
C ARG A 416 32.36 -23.70 13.68
N THR A 417 31.87 -23.43 14.89
CA THR A 417 30.53 -23.84 15.31
C THR A 417 29.48 -23.03 14.56
N LYS A 418 28.58 -23.71 13.84
CA LYS A 418 27.40 -23.07 13.25
C LYS A 418 26.43 -22.67 14.36
N GLN A 419 25.91 -21.46 14.28
CA GLN A 419 24.98 -20.90 15.26
C GLN A 419 23.76 -20.34 14.54
N ASP A 420 22.57 -20.70 15.01
CA ASP A 420 21.33 -20.14 14.50
C ASP A 420 21.22 -18.67 14.93
N ARG A 421 21.01 -17.79 13.97
CA ARG A 421 20.88 -16.33 14.13
C ARG A 421 19.77 -15.81 13.24
N TYR A 422 19.19 -14.70 13.66
CA TYR A 422 18.32 -13.90 12.81
C TYR A 422 19.12 -12.71 12.30
N ILE A 423 19.04 -12.40 11.02
CA ILE A 423 19.72 -11.25 10.45
C ILE A 423 18.72 -10.21 9.94
N PHE A 424 19.09 -8.94 10.03
CA PHE A 424 18.47 -7.87 9.26
C PHE A 424 19.55 -7.24 8.37
N LEU A 425 19.42 -7.37 7.05
CA LEU A 425 20.32 -6.77 6.07
C LEU A 425 19.78 -5.40 5.66
N PHE A 426 20.61 -4.38 5.80
CA PHE A 426 20.39 -3.01 5.33
C PHE A 426 21.43 -2.65 4.27
N ASP A 427 21.24 -1.52 3.57
CA ASP A 427 22.22 -1.02 2.59
C ASP A 427 23.65 -0.94 3.13
N LYS A 428 23.82 -0.54 4.41
CA LYS A 428 25.15 -0.28 5.00
C LYS A 428 25.61 -1.33 6.02
N VAL A 429 24.70 -2.11 6.60
CA VAL A 429 25.03 -3.03 7.70
C VAL A 429 24.25 -4.35 7.64
N VAL A 430 24.80 -5.38 8.27
CA VAL A 430 24.06 -6.57 8.69
C VAL A 430 23.93 -6.55 10.20
N ILE A 431 22.71 -6.63 10.69
CA ILE A 431 22.41 -6.71 12.13
C ILE A 431 22.17 -8.17 12.46
N VAL A 432 23.05 -8.75 13.28
CA VAL A 432 22.96 -10.14 13.72
C VAL A 432 22.31 -10.19 15.08
N CYS A 433 21.21 -10.92 15.18
CA CYS A 433 20.39 -11.06 16.37
C CYS A 433 20.25 -12.52 16.80
N LYS A 434 19.98 -12.72 18.10
CA LYS A 434 19.46 -13.98 18.63
C LYS A 434 17.96 -13.80 18.90
N ARG A 435 17.13 -14.61 18.26
CA ARG A 435 15.67 -14.58 18.48
C ARG A 435 15.31 -15.00 19.92
N LYS A 436 14.41 -14.26 20.58
CA LYS A 436 13.81 -14.56 21.89
C LYS A 436 12.29 -14.43 21.81
N GLY A 437 11.62 -15.48 21.34
CA GLY A 437 10.17 -15.43 21.12
C GLY A 437 9.82 -14.42 20.02
N TYR A 438 9.15 -13.33 20.39
CA TYR A 438 8.76 -12.25 19.47
C TYR A 438 9.76 -11.09 19.39
N SER A 439 10.79 -11.05 20.25
CA SER A 439 11.85 -10.03 20.22
C SER A 439 13.18 -10.57 19.71
N TYR A 440 14.07 -9.67 19.33
CA TYR A 440 15.40 -9.97 18.79
C TYR A 440 16.47 -9.34 19.67
N GLU A 441 17.35 -10.17 20.25
CA GLU A 441 18.46 -9.66 21.03
C GLU A 441 19.66 -9.37 20.12
N LEU A 442 20.09 -8.11 20.03
CA LEU A 442 21.28 -7.73 19.26
C LEU A 442 22.52 -8.51 19.74
N ARG A 443 23.27 -9.07 18.79
CA ARG A 443 24.54 -9.75 19.05
C ARG A 443 25.72 -9.04 18.41
N GLU A 444 25.57 -8.60 17.17
CA GLU A 444 26.64 -7.96 16.40
C GLU A 444 26.04 -7.05 15.31
N ILE A 445 26.75 -5.98 14.96
CA ILE A 445 26.47 -5.15 13.79
C ILE A 445 27.71 -5.22 12.90
N ILE A 446 27.52 -5.65 11.66
CA ILE A 446 28.58 -5.82 10.66
C ILE A 446 28.45 -4.69 9.65
N GLU A 447 29.44 -3.79 9.61
CA GLU A 447 29.47 -2.69 8.63
C GLU A 447 29.91 -3.19 7.25
N LEU A 448 29.02 -3.22 6.28
CA LEU A 448 29.26 -3.81 4.96
C LEU A 448 30.42 -3.16 4.20
N GLN A 449 30.72 -1.89 4.47
CA GLN A 449 31.86 -1.19 3.85
C GLN A 449 33.22 -1.85 4.13
N MET A 450 33.33 -2.62 5.23
CA MET A 450 34.57 -3.30 5.64
C MET A 450 34.64 -4.75 5.11
N TYR A 451 33.62 -5.23 4.43
CA TYR A 451 33.50 -6.63 4.01
C TYR A 451 33.30 -6.75 2.50
N LYS A 452 33.65 -7.92 1.96
CA LYS A 452 33.37 -8.31 0.58
C LYS A 452 32.73 -9.69 0.57
N MET A 453 31.77 -9.88 -0.31
CA MET A 453 31.15 -11.18 -0.56
C MET A 453 32.14 -12.07 -1.34
N SER A 454 32.23 -13.34 -0.96
CA SER A 454 33.00 -14.37 -1.65
C SER A 454 32.23 -15.69 -1.53
N ASP A 455 31.98 -16.33 -2.66
CA ASP A 455 31.31 -17.65 -2.71
C ASP A 455 32.26 -18.79 -2.33
N ASP A 456 33.57 -18.52 -2.29
CA ASP A 456 34.60 -19.48 -1.88
C ASP A 456 35.12 -19.13 -0.47
N PRO A 457 34.71 -19.88 0.58
CA PRO A 457 35.15 -19.63 1.95
C PRO A 457 36.63 -19.99 2.20
N MET A 458 37.32 -20.64 1.25
CA MET A 458 38.67 -21.18 1.45
C MET A 458 39.81 -20.42 0.73
N ASN A 459 39.51 -19.46 -0.15
CA ASN A 459 40.55 -18.84 -0.99
C ASN A 459 41.11 -17.49 -0.48
N ASN A 460 40.69 -17.02 0.70
CA ASN A 460 41.14 -15.74 1.25
C ASN A 460 42.47 -15.84 2.05
N ARG A 461 43.41 -16.69 1.61
CA ARG A 461 44.77 -16.78 2.17
C ARG A 461 45.75 -15.77 1.58
N ASP A 462 45.38 -15.06 0.50
CA ASP A 462 46.30 -14.20 -0.25
C ASP A 462 46.14 -12.68 0.02
N MET A 463 45.69 -12.28 1.21
CA MET A 463 45.70 -10.87 1.64
C MET A 463 46.51 -10.63 2.93
N LYS A 464 47.60 -11.38 3.11
CA LYS A 464 48.72 -10.96 3.96
C LYS A 464 50.02 -11.00 3.18
N LYS A 465 50.30 -9.92 2.46
CA LYS A 465 51.67 -9.44 2.21
C LYS A 465 51.68 -7.93 2.23
#